data_AF-A0A520HNC2-F1
#
_entry.id   AF-A0A520HNC2-F1
#
_cell.length_a   1.000
_cell.length_b   1.000
_cell.length_c   1.000
_cell.angle_alpha   90.00
_cell.angle_beta   90.00
_cell.angle_gamma   90.00
#
_symmetry.space_group_name_H-M   'P 1'
#
loop_
_entity.id
_entity.type
_entity.pdbx_description
1 polymer ?
#
loop_
_entity_poly.entity_id
_entity_poly.type
_entity_poly.pdbx_seq_one_letter_code
_entity_poly.pdbx_strand_id
1 'polypeptide(L)' 'QTTAHYIADRIERFPVRVTQLAHGLPVGGELDYLDEGTLAQALRARRPMA' A
#
# COMPACT_ATOMS: atom_id res chain seq x y z
N GLN A 1 7.39 3.82 -3.90
CA GLN A 1 6.38 4.88 -4.12
C GLN A 1 6.74 5.72 -5.35
N THR A 2 7.88 6.42 -5.38
CA THR A 2 8.27 7.30 -6.51
C THR A 2 8.27 6.62 -7.88
N THR A 3 8.91 5.46 -8.05
CA THR A 3 8.94 4.74 -9.34
C THR A 3 7.56 4.22 -9.75
N ALA A 4 6.76 3.75 -8.79
CA ALA A 4 5.41 3.25 -9.08
C ALA A 4 4.51 4.38 -9.60
N HIS A 5 4.58 5.55 -8.97
CA HIS A 5 3.85 6.74 -9.41
C HIS A 5 4.31 7.20 -10.80
N TYR A 6 5.63 7.26 -11.01
CA TYR A 6 6.19 7.59 -12.32
C TYR A 6 5.69 6.64 -13.42
N ILE A 7 5.67 5.33 -13.17
CA ILE A 7 5.15 4.36 -14.15
C ILE A 7 3.66 4.58 -14.39
N ALA A 8 2.86 4.80 -13.34
CA ALA A 8 1.42 5.05 -13.45
C ALA A 8 1.13 6.26 -14.34
N ASP A 9 1.83 7.38 -14.14
CA ASP A 9 1.69 8.60 -14.94
C ASP A 9 2.04 8.36 -16.42
N ARG A 10 3.08 7.56 -16.67
CA ARG A 10 3.55 7.26 -18.04
C ARG A 10 2.58 6.37 -18.82
N ILE A 11 1.74 5.60 -18.15
CA ILE A 11 0.82 4.65 -18.78
C ILE A 11 -0.66 5.03 -18.65
N GLU A 12 -0.97 6.22 -18.10
CA GLU A 12 -2.33 6.72 -17.88
C GLU A 12 -3.20 6.71 -19.16
N ARG A 13 -2.58 6.90 -20.34
CA ARG A 13 -3.28 6.94 -21.63
C ARG A 13 -3.70 5.58 -22.17
N PHE A 14 -3.23 4.49 -21.60
CA PHE A 14 -3.57 3.14 -22.05
C PHE A 14 -4.83 2.65 -21.34
N PRO A 15 -5.69 1.84 -21.99
CA PRO A 15 -6.90 1.30 -21.39
C PRO A 15 -6.58 0.10 -20.48
N VAL A 16 -5.66 0.28 -19.53
CA VAL A 16 -5.22 -0.74 -18.59
C VAL A 16 -5.49 -0.29 -17.16
N ARG A 17 -5.94 -1.23 -16.33
CA ARG A 17 -6.17 -0.96 -14.91
C ARG A 17 -4.86 -1.04 -14.16
N VAL A 18 -4.36 0.11 -13.70
CA VAL A 18 -3.21 0.17 -12.80
C VAL A 18 -3.66 -0.16 -11.37
N THR A 19 -2.96 -1.07 -10.71
CA THR A 19 -3.19 -1.40 -9.29
C THR A 19 -1.86 -1.45 -8.55
N GLN A 20 -1.90 -1.23 -7.25
CA GLN A 20 -0.72 -1.30 -6.38
C GLN A 20 -0.94 -2.38 -5.32
N LEU A 21 0.12 -3.07 -4.94
CA LEU A 21 0.09 -4.02 -3.83
C LEU A 21 -0.34 -3.32 -2.54
N ALA A 22 -1.02 -4.06 -1.68
CA ALA A 22 -1.38 -3.58 -0.36
C ALA A 22 -0.11 -3.19 0.43
N HIS A 23 -0.21 -2.09 1.16
CA HIS A 23 0.79 -1.64 2.12
C HIS A 23 0.17 -1.81 3.50
N GLY A 24 0.84 -2.53 4.39
CA GLY A 24 0.30 -2.85 5.71
C GLY A 24 1.18 -3.84 6.45
N LEU A 25 0.60 -4.45 7.49
CA LEU A 25 1.31 -5.36 8.37
C LEU A 25 1.46 -6.75 7.72
N PRO A 26 2.60 -7.44 7.94
CA PRO A 26 2.77 -8.81 7.49
C PRO A 26 1.82 -9.77 8.24
N VAL A 27 1.39 -10.82 7.56
CA VAL A 27 0.59 -11.88 8.19
C VAL A 27 1.47 -12.64 9.18
N GLY A 28 0.98 -12.80 10.41
CA GLY A 28 1.68 -13.54 11.47
C GLY A 28 2.77 -12.74 12.20
N GLY A 29 2.91 -11.45 11.93
CA GLY A 29 3.75 -10.56 12.75
C GLY A 29 3.02 -10.11 14.02
N GLU A 30 3.73 -10.04 15.14
CA GLU A 30 3.21 -9.43 16.37
C GLU A 30 3.35 -7.90 16.30
N LEU A 31 2.37 -7.18 16.85
CA LEU A 31 2.39 -5.71 16.82
C LEU A 31 3.56 -5.11 17.61
N ASP A 32 4.02 -5.82 18.63
CA ASP A 32 5.06 -5.36 19.56
C ASP A 32 6.45 -5.22 18.90
N TYR A 33 6.65 -5.83 17.73
CA TYR A 33 7.91 -5.78 16.99
C TYR A 33 7.84 -4.93 15.71
N LEU A 34 6.72 -4.25 15.46
CA LEU A 34 6.55 -3.40 14.28
C LEU A 34 6.94 -1.97 14.59
N ASP A 35 7.60 -1.31 13.64
CA ASP A 35 7.90 0.10 13.78
C ASP A 35 6.61 0.95 13.71
N GLU A 36 6.63 2.09 14.40
CA GLU A 36 5.50 3.01 14.47
C GLU A 36 5.06 3.52 13.09
N GLY A 37 6.00 3.66 12.15
CA GLY A 37 5.73 4.12 10.79
C GLY A 37 4.87 3.14 10.01
N THR A 38 5.22 1.85 10.06
CA THR A 38 4.45 0.76 9.45
C THR A 38 3.06 0.65 10.07
N LEU A 39 2.96 0.75 11.40
CA LEU A 39 1.67 0.72 12.10
C LEU A 39 0.78 1.90 11.70
N ALA A 40 1.33 3.11 11.69
CA ALA A 40 0.62 4.32 11.28
C ALA A 40 0.16 4.23 9.82
N GLN A 41 0.99 3.69 8.92
CA GLN A 41 0.62 3.47 7.52
C GLN A 41 -0.52 2.45 7.40
N ALA A 42 -0.45 1.32 8.11
CA ALA A 42 -1.50 0.31 8.11
C ALA A 42 -2.84 0.86 8.63
N LEU A 43 -2.82 1.64 9.72
CA LEU A 43 -4.01 2.27 10.29
C LEU A 43 -4.66 3.31 9.38
N ARG A 44 -3.85 4.06 8.62
CA ARG A 44 -4.33 5.02 7.59
C ARG A 44 -4.93 4.30 6.39
N ALA A 45 -4.33 3.19 5.97
CA ALA A 45 -4.77 2.39 4.83
C ALA A 45 -5.89 1.40 5.18
N ARG A 46 -6.37 1.36 6.43
CA ARG A 46 -7.41 0.43 6.87
C ARG A 46 -8.67 0.56 6.02
N ARG A 47 -9.24 -0.56 5.62
CA ARG A 47 -10.49 -0.62 4.85
C ARG A 47 -11.59 -1.23 5.72
N PRO A 48 -12.86 -0.82 5.56
CA PRO A 48 -13.97 -1.48 6.23
C PRO A 48 -13.96 -2.98 5.95
N MET A 49 -14.29 -3.78 6.96
CA MET A 49 -14.64 -5.18 6.72
C MET A 49 -16.05 -5.18 6.10
N ALA A 50 -16.19 -5.82 4.94
CA ALA A 50 -17.46 -5.99 4.25
C ALA A 50 -18.42 -6.87 5.05
#